data_AF-A0A7L4NR14-F1
#
_entry.id   AF-A0A7L4NR14-F1
#
_cell.length_a   1.000
_cell.length_b   1.000
_cell.length_c   1.000
_cell.angle_alpha   90.00
_cell.angle_beta   90.00
_cell.angle_gamma   90.00
#
_symmetry.space_group_name_H-M   'P 1'
#
loop_
_entity.id
_entity.type
_entity.pdbx_description
1 polymer ?
#
loop_
_entity_poly.entity_id
_entity_poly.type
_entity_poly.pdbx_seq_one_letter_code
_entity_poly.pdbx_strand_id
1 'polypeptide(L)' 'VSSCEGEDAVFECRLSQETTQDAQWFLGDVPLQSNEMNEIRVQGTRHTLILRKVTLEDSGPISFRVGQHSSAA' A
#
# COMPACT_ATOMS: atom_id res chain seq x y z
N VAL A 1 14.91 17.13 -8.23
CA VAL A 1 14.05 17.09 -7.03
C VAL A 1 14.46 15.83 -6.28
N SER A 2 15.09 16.00 -5.11
CA SER A 2 15.65 14.90 -4.33
C SER A 2 14.53 14.38 -3.44
N SER A 3 13.97 13.21 -3.76
CA SER A 3 13.08 12.51 -2.82
C SER A 3 13.96 12.07 -1.66
N CYS A 4 13.74 12.62 -0.46
CA CYS A 4 14.54 12.25 0.70
C CYS A 4 14.17 10.82 1.11
N GLU A 5 15.14 9.93 0.98
CA GLU A 5 15.11 8.60 1.60
C GLU A 5 14.85 8.77 3.11
N GLY A 6 13.78 8.15 3.62
CA GLY A 6 13.41 8.19 5.04
C GLY A 6 12.16 8.99 5.42
N GLU A 7 11.44 9.61 4.47
CA GLU A 7 10.12 10.19 4.74
C GLU A 7 9.01 9.11 4.73
N ASP A 8 7.89 9.40 5.39
CA ASP A 8 6.74 8.50 5.40
C ASP A 8 5.97 8.60 4.07
N ALA A 9 5.80 7.49 3.35
CA ALA A 9 5.00 7.47 2.12
C ALA A 9 3.56 7.04 2.42
N VAL A 10 2.59 7.82 1.94
CA VAL A 10 1.17 7.55 2.12
C VAL A 10 0.54 7.23 0.77
N PHE A 11 -0.01 6.03 0.65
CA PHE A 11 -0.72 5.56 -0.52
C PHE A 11 -2.20 5.42 -0.20
N GLU A 12 -3.04 5.88 -1.11
CA GLU A 12 -4.48 5.71 -1.01
C GLU A 12 -5.00 5.02 -2.27
N CYS A 13 -5.75 3.94 -2.07
CA CYS A 13 -6.53 3.30 -3.12
C CYS A 13 -8.00 3.39 -2.78
N ARG A 14 -8.83 3.70 -3.77
CA ARG A 14 -10.29 3.63 -3.66
C ARG A 14 -10.81 2.56 -4.58
N LEU A 15 -11.58 1.64 -4.02
CA LEU A 15 -12.28 0.61 -4.75
C LEU A 15 -13.61 1.13 -5.28
N SER A 16 -14.07 0.54 -6.38
CA SER A 16 -15.37 0.87 -6.97
C SER A 16 -16.55 0.33 -6.16
N GLN A 17 -16.34 -0.74 -5.38
CA GLN A 17 -17.32 -1.33 -4.49
C GLN A 17 -16.68 -1.72 -3.15
N GLU A 18 -17.49 -1.67 -2.10
CA GLU A 18 -17.11 -2.21 -0.79
C GLU A 18 -16.97 -3.72 -0.95
N THR A 19 -15.75 -4.22 -0.77
CA THR A 19 -15.47 -5.64 -0.88
C THR A 19 -15.08 -6.18 0.48
N THR A 20 -15.63 -7.34 0.80
CA THR A 20 -15.26 -8.11 1.98
C THR A 20 -14.01 -8.97 1.75
N GLN A 21 -13.38 -8.83 0.57
CA GLN A 21 -12.19 -9.59 0.22
C GLN A 21 -10.94 -9.03 0.91
N ASP A 22 -10.02 -9.92 1.26
CA ASP A 22 -8.71 -9.54 1.78
C ASP A 22 -7.98 -8.63 0.80
N ALA A 23 -7.71 -7.42 1.26
CA ALA A 23 -6.98 -6.40 0.53
C ALA A 23 -5.52 -6.46 0.94
N GLN A 24 -4.64 -6.74 -0.03
CA GLN A 24 -3.22 -6.92 0.21
C GLN A 24 -2.40 -5.95 -0.61
N TRP A 25 -1.52 -5.24 0.09
CA TRP A 25 -0.54 -4.35 -0.51
C TRP A 25 0.74 -5.13 -0.77
N PHE A 26 1.45 -4.75 -1.83
CA PHE A 26 2.73 -5.30 -2.21
C PHE A 26 3.66 -4.15 -2.55
N LEU A 27 4.93 -4.31 -2.21
CA LEU A 27 5.99 -3.40 -2.56
C LEU A 27 6.98 -4.17 -3.43
N GLY A 28 6.99 -3.86 -4.73
CA GLY A 28 7.63 -4.69 -5.74
C GLY A 28 7.00 -6.08 -5.75
N ASP A 29 7.71 -7.05 -5.15
CA ASP A 29 7.27 -8.45 -5.05
C ASP A 29 6.95 -8.87 -3.59
N VAL A 30 7.18 -7.97 -2.61
CA VAL A 30 7.05 -8.28 -1.19
C VAL A 30 5.64 -7.94 -0.69
N PRO A 31 4.90 -8.88 -0.08
CA PRO A 31 3.61 -8.59 0.53
C PRO A 31 3.77 -7.72 1.78
N LEU A 32 3.09 -6.58 1.78
CA LEU A 32 3.01 -5.66 2.92
C LEU A 32 1.83 -6.01 3.81
N GLN A 33 2.06 -5.90 5.12
CA GLN A 33 1.05 -6.16 6.14
C GLN A 33 1.13 -5.07 7.21
N SER A 34 0.00 -4.83 7.89
CA SER A 34 -0.04 -3.90 9.01
C SER A 34 0.95 -4.32 10.11
N ASN A 35 2.00 -3.53 10.32
CA ASN A 35 3.03 -3.73 11.33
C ASN A 35 3.60 -2.37 11.79
N GLU A 36 4.71 -2.38 12.52
CA GLU A 36 5.32 -1.15 13.06
C GLU A 36 5.84 -0.20 11.96
N MET A 37 6.25 -0.75 10.81
CA MET A 37 6.75 0.01 9.66
C MET A 37 5.64 0.33 8.66
N ASN A 38 4.60 -0.50 8.54
CA ASN A 38 3.54 -0.33 7.56
C ASN A 38 2.18 -0.22 8.26
N GLU A 39 1.45 0.86 8.07
CA GLU A 39 0.10 1.01 8.63
C GLU A 39 -0.94 0.91 7.52
N ILE A 40 -1.81 -0.09 7.59
CA ILE A 40 -2.90 -0.30 6.62
C ILE A 40 -4.22 0.06 7.30
N ARG A 41 -4.93 1.04 6.73
CA ARG A 41 -6.26 1.47 7.17
C ARG A 41 -7.27 1.16 6.09
N VAL A 42 -8.39 0.54 6.47
CA VAL A 42 -9.49 0.22 5.56
C VAL A 42 -10.76 0.89 6.06
N GLN A 43 -11.37 1.71 5.22
CA GLN A 43 -12.63 2.42 5.49
C GLN A 43 -13.59 2.22 4.32
N GLY A 44 -14.39 1.16 4.39
CA GLY A 44 -15.32 0.79 3.32
C GLY A 44 -14.57 0.50 2.02
N THR A 45 -14.68 1.39 1.04
CA THR A 45 -13.97 1.31 -0.25
C THR A 45 -12.57 1.94 -0.25
N ARG A 46 -12.21 2.69 0.78
CA ARG A 46 -10.95 3.44 0.83
C ARG A 46 -9.92 2.68 1.64
N HIS A 47 -8.83 2.30 0.99
CA HIS A 47 -7.67 1.65 1.58
C HIS A 47 -6.51 2.64 1.62
N THR A 48 -5.89 2.81 2.77
CA THR A 48 -4.74 3.68 2.97
C THR A 48 -3.59 2.87 3.51
N LEU A 49 -2.44 2.93 2.85
CA LEU A 49 -1.19 2.33 3.28
C LEU A 49 -0.21 3.45 3.64
N ILE A 50 0.38 3.40 4.82
CA ILE A 50 1.40 4.35 5.28
C ILE A 50 2.68 3.56 5.51
N LEU A 51 3.70 3.81 4.71
CA LEU A 51 5.05 3.27 4.88
C LEU A 51 5.86 4.26 5.69
N ARG A 52 6.27 3.85 6.89
CA ARG A 52 7.13 4.63 7.75
C ARG A 52 8.59 4.32 7.47
N LYS A 53 9.42 5.36 7.45
CA LYS A 53 10.87 5.25 7.16
C LYS A 53 11.16 4.53 5.84
N VAL A 54 10.61 5.03 4.74
CA VAL A 54 10.84 4.48 3.40
C VAL A 54 12.33 4.38 3.13
N THR A 55 12.84 3.15 3.05
CA THR A 55 14.24 2.85 2.77
C THR A 55 14.45 2.65 1.27
N LEU A 56 15.70 2.47 0.83
CA LEU A 56 15.98 2.12 -0.57
C LEU A 56 15.30 0.81 -0.98
N GLU A 57 15.06 -0.11 -0.04
CA GLU A 57 14.29 -1.35 -0.28
C GLU A 57 12.81 -1.06 -0.55
N ASP A 58 12.30 0.07 -0.04
CA ASP A 58 10.96 0.58 -0.34
C ASP A 58 10.89 1.41 -1.64
N SER A 59 11.98 1.48 -2.41
CA SER A 59 12.01 2.11 -3.74
C SER A 59 11.40 1.23 -4.84
N GLY A 60 10.44 0.38 -4.48
CA GLY A 60 9.72 -0.51 -5.38
C GLY A 60 8.34 0.04 -5.78
N PRO A 61 7.75 -0.44 -6.89
CA PRO A 61 6.38 -0.09 -7.24
C PRO A 61 5.39 -0.67 -6.24
N ILE A 62 4.48 0.17 -5.73
CA ILE A 62 3.40 -0.29 -4.86
C ILE A 62 2.29 -0.90 -5.71
N SER A 63 1.94 -2.15 -5.41
CA SER A 63 0.84 -2.87 -6.05
C SER A 63 -0.24 -3.19 -5.03
N PHE A 64 -1.49 -2.97 -5.39
CA PHE A 64 -2.64 -3.27 -4.53
C PHE A 64 -3.47 -4.38 -5.17
N ARG A 65 -3.64 -5.49 -4.44
CA ARG A 65 -4.44 -6.64 -4.89
C ARG A 65 -5.60 -6.84 -3.94
N VAL A 66 -6.79 -6.97 -4.49
CA VAL A 66 -8.00 -7.23 -3.71
C VAL A 66 -8.80 -8.33 -4.40
N GLY A 67 -8.90 -9.49 -3.76
CA GLY A 67 -9.61 -10.62 -4.34
C GLY A 67 -9.07 -11.05 -5.70
N GLN A 68 -9.95 -11.18 -6.69
CA GLN A 68 -9.60 -11.52 -8.09
C GLN A 68 -9.32 -10.29 -8.97
N HIS A 69 -9.45 -9.08 -8.44
CA HIS A 69 -9.23 -7.84 -9.19
C HIS A 69 -7.87 -7.23 -8.82
N SER A 70 -6.93 -7.25 -9.76
CA SER A 70 -5.63 -6.57 -9.63
C SER A 70 -5.68 -5.20 -10.32
N SER A 71 -5.49 -4.12 -9.56
CA SER A 71 -5.26 -2.77 -10.10
C SER A 71 -3.80 -2.41 -9.91
N ALA A 72 -3.10 -2.14 -11.02
CA ALA A 72 -1.78 -1.52 -11.03
C ALA A 72 -1.91 -0.13 -11.64
N ALA A 73 -1.30 0.88 -11.00
CA ALA A 73 -1.24 2.25 -11.49
C ALA A 73 0.19 2.56 -11.94
#